data_AF-A0A937K7U1-F1
#
_entry.id   AF-A0A937K7U1-F1
#
_cell.length_a   1.000
_cell.length_b   1.000
_cell.length_c   1.000
_cell.angle_alpha   90.00
_cell.angle_beta   90.00
_cell.angle_gamma   90.00
#
_symmetry.space_group_name_H-M   'P 1'
#
loop_
_entity.id
_entity.type
_entity.pdbx_description
1 polymer ?
#
loop_
_entity_poly.entity_id
_entity_poly.type
_entity_poly.pdbx_seq_one_letter_code
_entity_poly.pdbx_strand_id
1 'polypeptide(L)'
;MDGRTLTHNLGGAWRHGQGNAPCPICQPERRKDQTALSITETGGKVLLHCFKSGCSFVEIAKAASLPLERAQVDFDAVRETHRKQAEYRAVQLAKARSLWDSAQPITGTRGEAYFRGRGITCDLPLSLRWMPDIHHSPSMTWGSAIVANVEPTGGVHRTFFDKRGNRLAKSAKLMLGPCSGGAVRLSDAVSGPLVVCEGIETGLSLLSGLLTTPVSVWAALSAPGVAALELPKEPGDLIIATDGDEAGREAGDKLGLRATALAWKVSLMSAPDGKDWNDVLTEGVAA
;
A
#
# COMPACT_ATOMS: atom_id res chain seq x y z
N MET A 1 16.89 32.06 6.03
CA MET A 1 16.70 31.64 4.62
C MET A 1 15.22 31.31 4.47
N ASP A 2 14.51 31.99 3.57
CA ASP A 2 13.09 31.72 3.31
C ASP A 2 12.88 30.43 2.50
N GLY A 3 11.65 29.92 2.50
CA GLY A 3 11.28 28.65 1.86
C GLY A 3 11.47 28.67 0.34
N ARG A 4 11.28 29.82 -0.30
CA ARG A 4 11.47 29.99 -1.75
C ARG A 4 12.94 29.84 -2.12
N THR A 5 13.83 30.51 -1.38
CA THR A 5 15.28 30.43 -1.55
C THR A 5 15.78 29.02 -1.30
N LEU A 6 15.32 28.39 -0.22
CA LEU A 6 15.66 26.99 0.09
C LEU A 6 15.28 26.04 -1.05
N THR A 7 14.07 26.22 -1.61
CA THR A 7 13.58 25.39 -2.71
C THR A 7 14.47 25.49 -3.94
N HIS A 8 14.87 26.70 -4.34
CA HIS A 8 15.74 26.89 -5.49
C HIS A 8 17.16 26.36 -5.22
N ASN A 9 17.70 26.51 -4.01
CA ASN A 9 19.02 25.98 -3.64
C ASN A 9 19.08 24.45 -3.71
N LEU A 10 17.95 23.79 -3.51
CA LEU A 10 17.82 22.34 -3.64
C LEU A 10 17.51 21.90 -5.08
N GLY A 11 17.45 22.82 -6.04
CA GLY A 11 17.14 22.52 -7.45
C GLY A 11 15.66 22.33 -7.73
N GLY A 12 14.79 22.79 -6.82
CA GLY A 12 13.34 22.66 -6.89
C GLY A 12 12.62 23.83 -7.55
N ALA A 13 11.28 23.73 -7.57
CA ALA A 13 10.39 24.77 -8.08
C ALA A 13 9.42 25.26 -7.00
N TRP A 14 9.26 26.59 -6.91
CA TRP A 14 8.35 27.26 -5.97
C TRP A 14 7.10 27.79 -6.67
N ARG A 15 5.91 27.44 -6.18
CA ARG A 15 4.61 27.89 -6.71
C ARG A 15 3.60 28.06 -5.57
N HIS A 16 2.81 29.13 -5.61
CA HIS A 16 1.68 29.35 -4.68
C HIS A 16 2.00 29.19 -3.18
N GLY A 17 3.19 29.58 -2.74
CA GLY A 17 3.59 29.47 -1.32
C GLY A 17 4.11 28.10 -0.89
N GLN A 18 4.32 27.19 -1.85
CA GLN A 18 4.88 25.85 -1.62
C GLN A 18 6.00 25.57 -2.63
N GLY A 19 7.04 24.89 -2.15
CA GLY A 19 8.16 24.41 -2.93
C GLY A 19 8.18 22.89 -3.00
N ASN A 20 8.63 22.38 -4.14
CA ASN A 20 8.96 20.97 -4.33
C ASN A 20 10.40 20.88 -4.82
N ALA A 21 11.21 20.05 -4.18
CA ALA A 21 12.62 19.87 -4.51
C ALA A 21 13.07 18.41 -4.31
N PRO A 22 14.23 18.01 -4.88
CA PRO A 22 14.96 16.84 -4.44
C PRO A 22 15.25 16.91 -2.92
N CYS A 23 15.07 15.79 -2.21
CA CYS A 23 15.47 15.71 -0.81
C CYS A 23 17.01 15.60 -0.72
N PRO A 24 17.72 16.48 0.01
CA PRO A 24 19.18 16.45 0.08
C PRO A 24 19.75 15.20 0.78
N ILE A 25 18.90 14.38 1.42
CA ILE A 25 19.29 13.12 2.08
C ILE A 25 19.11 11.92 1.13
N CYS A 26 17.90 11.66 0.64
CA CYS A 26 17.61 10.46 -0.17
C CYS A 26 17.69 10.67 -1.69
N GLN A 27 17.97 11.91 -2.12
CA GLN A 27 18.22 12.30 -3.51
C GLN A 27 19.39 13.31 -3.56
N PRO A 28 20.58 12.92 -3.07
CA PRO A 28 21.71 13.82 -2.95
C PRO A 28 22.23 14.32 -4.31
N GLU A 29 21.94 13.61 -5.41
CA GLU A 29 22.33 14.00 -6.76
C GLU A 29 21.57 15.22 -7.28
N ARG A 30 20.40 15.52 -6.70
CA ARG A 30 19.53 16.67 -7.04
C ARG A 30 19.24 16.79 -8.54
N ARG A 31 19.00 15.66 -9.20
CA ARG A 31 18.68 15.66 -10.64
C ARG A 31 17.30 16.28 -10.87
N LYS A 32 17.08 16.83 -12.07
CA LYS A 32 15.83 17.53 -12.41
C LYS A 32 14.57 16.65 -12.35
N ASP A 33 14.72 15.33 -12.54
CA ASP A 33 13.66 14.32 -12.43
C ASP A 33 13.36 13.92 -10.98
N GLN A 34 14.19 14.32 -10.02
CA GLN A 34 14.03 13.98 -8.62
C GLN A 34 13.14 15.00 -7.90
N THR A 35 12.10 14.52 -7.23
CA THR A 35 11.33 15.33 -6.29
C THR A 35 10.91 14.45 -5.13
N ALA A 36 11.31 14.81 -3.91
CA ALA A 36 10.99 14.06 -2.71
C ALA A 36 10.68 14.94 -1.50
N LEU A 37 10.95 16.24 -1.59
CA LEU A 37 10.83 17.18 -0.48
C LEU A 37 9.77 18.24 -0.81
N SER A 38 8.75 18.33 0.05
CA SER A 38 7.88 19.49 0.09
C SER A 38 8.40 20.50 1.12
N ILE A 39 8.42 21.77 0.72
CA ILE A 39 8.86 22.91 1.52
C ILE A 39 7.69 23.89 1.58
N THR A 40 7.20 24.21 2.76
CA THR A 40 6.19 25.27 2.94
C THR A 40 6.68 26.28 3.95
N GLU A 41 6.24 27.53 3.79
CA GLU A 41 6.56 28.59 4.74
C GLU A 41 5.27 29.34 5.13
N THR A 42 5.05 29.52 6.43
CA THR A 42 3.91 30.28 6.94
C THR A 42 4.31 30.99 8.22
N GLY A 43 4.12 32.31 8.28
CA GLY A 43 4.42 33.11 9.48
C GLY A 43 5.88 33.01 9.93
N GLY A 44 6.83 32.91 9.00
CA GLY A 44 8.27 32.76 9.29
C GLY A 44 8.69 31.36 9.75
N LYS A 45 7.78 30.37 9.78
CA LYS A 45 8.08 28.96 10.06
C LYS A 45 8.20 28.19 8.75
N VAL A 46 9.28 27.43 8.58
CA VAL A 46 9.48 26.54 7.43
C VAL A 46 9.17 25.10 7.85
N LEU A 47 8.35 24.42 7.06
CA LEU A 47 8.08 22.98 7.20
C LEU A 47 8.76 22.23 6.06
N LEU A 48 9.46 21.14 6.40
CA LEU A 48 10.15 20.26 5.47
C LEU A 48 9.57 18.86 5.60
N HIS A 49 9.02 18.32 4.52
CA HIS A 49 8.43 16.98 4.51
C HIS A 49 8.99 16.14 3.36
N CYS A 50 9.76 15.10 3.70
CA CYS A 50 10.25 14.13 2.73
C CYS A 50 9.20 13.03 2.50
N PHE A 51 8.53 13.06 1.35
CA PHE A 51 7.47 12.11 1.01
C PHE A 51 7.97 10.84 0.29
N LYS A 52 9.27 10.75 -0.04
CA LYS A 52 9.86 9.55 -0.66
C LYS A 52 10.38 8.55 0.36
N SER A 53 11.24 9.00 1.28
CA SER A 53 11.97 8.13 2.21
C SER A 53 11.72 8.48 3.68
N GLY A 54 10.89 9.49 3.97
CA GLY A 54 10.60 9.90 5.35
C GLY A 54 11.80 10.47 6.11
N CYS A 55 12.79 11.04 5.42
CA CYS A 55 13.98 11.63 6.05
C CYS A 55 13.58 12.68 7.09
N SER A 56 14.31 12.73 8.21
CA SER A 56 13.92 13.61 9.32
C SER A 56 14.13 15.09 8.98
N PHE A 57 13.30 15.96 9.58
CA PHE A 57 13.45 17.41 9.44
C PHE A 57 14.87 17.87 9.81
N VAL A 58 15.43 17.33 10.90
CA VAL A 58 16.76 17.72 11.40
C VAL A 58 17.85 17.35 10.40
N GLU A 59 17.82 16.14 9.84
CA GLU A 59 18.80 15.73 8.83
C GLU A 59 18.68 16.57 7.56
N ILE A 60 17.45 16.78 7.07
CA ILE A 60 17.21 17.62 5.89
C ILE A 60 17.71 19.04 6.14
N ALA A 61 17.39 19.62 7.29
CA ALA A 61 17.80 20.97 7.65
C ALA A 61 19.32 21.11 7.74
N LYS A 62 20.01 20.12 8.33
CA LYS A 62 21.48 20.05 8.35
C LYS A 62 22.05 19.96 6.94
N ALA A 63 21.57 19.03 6.11
CA ALA A 63 22.04 18.83 4.75
C ALA A 63 21.74 20.02 3.82
N ALA A 64 20.69 20.78 4.12
CA ALA A 64 20.35 22.02 3.44
C ALA A 64 21.05 23.28 4.03
N SER A 65 21.94 23.11 5.01
CA SER A 65 22.65 24.20 5.68
C SER A 65 21.74 25.27 6.28
N LEU A 66 20.57 24.85 6.80
CA LEU A 66 19.71 25.75 7.56
C LEU A 66 20.33 26.05 8.92
N PRO A 67 20.28 27.31 9.40
CA PRO A 67 20.86 27.69 10.67
C PRO A 67 20.04 27.12 11.83
N LEU A 68 20.39 25.90 12.25
CA LEU A 68 19.70 25.20 13.34
C LEU A 68 19.99 25.80 14.72
N GLU A 69 21.12 26.50 14.88
CA GLU A 69 21.52 27.16 16.12
C GLU A 69 20.51 28.23 16.60
N ARG A 70 19.73 28.79 15.67
CA ARG A 70 18.62 29.72 15.94
C ARG A 70 17.24 29.09 15.70
N ALA A 71 17.19 27.86 15.20
CA ALA A 71 15.94 27.16 14.96
C ALA A 71 15.46 26.52 16.26
N GLN A 72 14.54 27.18 16.95
CA GLN A 72 13.76 26.50 17.97
C GLN A 72 12.82 25.50 17.26
N VAL A 73 13.03 24.21 17.50
CA VAL A 73 12.03 23.20 17.15
C VAL A 73 10.80 23.52 18.00
N ASP A 74 9.72 23.89 17.33
CA ASP A 74 8.43 24.12 17.97
C ASP A 74 7.83 22.76 18.36
N PHE A 75 8.24 22.25 19.53
CA PHE A 75 7.79 20.97 20.05
C PHE A 75 6.28 20.93 20.29
N ASP A 76 5.65 22.08 20.52
CA ASP A 76 4.20 22.18 20.64
C ASP A 76 3.54 22.00 19.27
N ALA A 77 4.07 22.61 18.21
CA ALA A 77 3.61 22.37 16.84
C ALA A 77 3.83 20.92 16.39
N VAL A 78 4.94 20.27 16.78
CA VAL A 78 5.18 18.84 16.52
C VAL A 78 4.15 17.99 17.24
N ARG A 79 3.94 18.24 18.54
CA ARG A 79 2.96 17.51 19.36
C ARG A 79 1.54 17.68 18.83
N GLU A 80 1.18 18.90 18.43
CA GLU A 80 -0.11 19.21 17.84
C GLU A 80 -0.29 18.51 16.49
N THR A 81 0.75 18.47 15.65
CA THR A 81 0.72 17.74 14.38
C THR A 81 0.52 16.25 14.62
N HIS A 82 1.25 15.66 15.58
CA HIS A 82 1.11 14.25 15.94
C HIS A 82 -0.30 13.96 16.48
N ARG A 83 -0.86 14.84 17.32
CA ARG A 83 -2.23 14.75 17.82
C ARG A 83 -3.25 14.77 16.69
N LYS A 84 -3.18 15.75 15.78
CA LYS A 84 -4.07 15.85 14.61
C LYS A 84 -3.96 14.63 13.70
N GLN A 85 -2.76 14.12 13.47
CA GLN A 85 -2.54 12.91 12.69
C GLN A 85 -3.16 11.68 13.36
N ALA A 86 -2.99 11.53 14.67
CA ALA A 86 -3.59 10.45 15.45
C ALA A 86 -5.12 10.52 15.42
N GLU A 87 -5.70 11.71 15.62
CA GLU A 87 -7.14 11.96 15.52
C GLU A 87 -7.68 11.62 14.13
N TYR A 88 -7.03 12.11 13.07
CA TYR A 88 -7.40 11.79 11.69
C TYR A 88 -7.34 10.28 11.43
N ARG A 89 -6.26 9.61 11.84
CA ARG A 89 -6.10 8.15 11.71
C ARG A 89 -7.21 7.40 12.45
N ALA A 90 -7.54 7.81 13.67
CA ALA A 90 -8.62 7.22 14.45
C ALA A 90 -9.98 7.36 13.76
N VAL A 91 -10.28 8.54 13.19
CA VAL A 91 -11.51 8.77 12.41
C VAL A 91 -11.54 7.89 11.15
N GLN A 92 -10.42 7.78 10.42
CA GLN A 92 -10.36 6.93 9.23
C GLN A 92 -10.49 5.43 9.57
N LEU A 93 -9.87 4.99 10.66
CA LEU A 93 -10.00 3.63 11.17
C LEU A 93 -11.46 3.33 11.56
N ALA A 94 -12.13 4.24 12.27
CA ALA A 94 -13.54 4.09 12.62
C ALA A 94 -14.43 3.98 11.37
N LYS A 95 -14.17 4.78 10.33
CA LYS A 95 -14.87 4.68 9.03
C LYS A 95 -14.62 3.35 8.34
N ALA A 96 -13.38 2.86 8.33
CA ALA A 96 -13.03 1.57 7.74
C ALA A 96 -13.76 0.42 8.45
N ARG A 97 -13.75 0.41 9.78
CA ARG A 97 -14.45 -0.58 10.60
C ARG A 97 -15.96 -0.55 10.38
N SER A 98 -16.58 0.63 10.43
CA SER A 98 -18.01 0.77 10.16
C SER A 98 -18.41 0.24 8.77
N LEU A 99 -17.56 0.47 7.75
CA LEU A 99 -17.79 -0.07 6.42
C LEU A 99 -17.65 -1.60 6.39
N TRP A 100 -16.62 -2.15 7.04
CA TRP A 100 -16.39 -3.58 7.15
C TRP A 100 -17.55 -4.31 7.86
N ASP A 101 -18.01 -3.75 8.98
CA ASP A 101 -19.09 -4.31 9.78
C ASP A 101 -20.43 -4.28 9.06
N SER A 102 -20.63 -3.31 8.17
CA SER A 102 -21.83 -3.20 7.33
C SER A 102 -21.78 -4.09 6.08
N ALA A 103 -20.60 -4.60 5.70
CA ALA A 103 -20.45 -5.46 4.54
C ALA A 103 -20.93 -6.88 4.85
N GLN A 104 -21.58 -7.51 3.87
CA GLN A 104 -22.14 -8.85 4.00
C GLN A 104 -21.15 -9.93 3.52
N PRO A 105 -21.34 -11.21 3.87
CA PRO A 105 -20.53 -12.31 3.31
C PRO A 105 -20.47 -12.26 1.78
N ILE A 106 -19.32 -12.62 1.21
CA ILE A 106 -19.13 -12.55 -0.25
C ILE A 106 -19.85 -13.67 -1.02
N THR A 107 -20.16 -14.79 -0.36
CA THR A 107 -20.86 -15.94 -0.96
C THR A 107 -22.24 -15.56 -1.49
N GLY A 108 -22.57 -16.04 -2.69
CA GLY A 108 -23.82 -15.76 -3.39
C GLY A 108 -23.94 -14.33 -3.95
N THR A 109 -22.85 -13.54 -3.92
CA THR A 109 -22.87 -12.15 -4.40
C THR A 109 -22.19 -12.00 -5.76
N ARG A 110 -22.33 -10.81 -6.37
CA ARG A 110 -21.58 -10.48 -7.60
C ARG A 110 -20.07 -10.41 -7.38
N GLY A 111 -19.62 -10.20 -6.13
CA GLY A 111 -18.20 -10.28 -5.77
C GLY A 111 -17.66 -11.70 -5.90
N GLU A 112 -18.43 -12.71 -5.48
CA GLU A 112 -18.07 -14.11 -5.74
C GLU A 112 -18.09 -14.40 -7.24
N ALA A 113 -19.16 -14.03 -7.94
CA ALA A 113 -19.27 -14.24 -9.38
C ALA A 113 -18.09 -13.62 -10.16
N TYR A 114 -17.59 -12.46 -9.72
CA TYR A 114 -16.38 -11.85 -10.26
C TYR A 114 -15.16 -12.77 -10.11
N PHE A 115 -14.89 -13.29 -8.91
CA PHE A 115 -13.75 -14.18 -8.71
C PHE A 115 -13.90 -15.50 -9.48
N ARG A 116 -15.10 -16.10 -9.47
CA ARG A 116 -15.37 -17.32 -10.25
C ARG A 116 -15.17 -17.10 -11.75
N GLY A 117 -15.60 -15.94 -12.28
CA GLY A 117 -15.35 -15.54 -13.67
C GLY A 117 -13.87 -15.35 -14.02
N ARG A 118 -12.99 -15.25 -13.01
CA ARG A 118 -11.53 -15.22 -13.17
C ARG A 118 -10.87 -16.58 -12.94
N GLY A 119 -11.63 -17.67 -12.93
CA GLY A 119 -11.09 -19.03 -12.75
C GLY A 119 -10.71 -19.36 -11.30
N ILE A 120 -11.02 -18.50 -10.32
CA ILE A 120 -10.72 -18.76 -8.91
C ILE A 120 -11.66 -19.83 -8.38
N THR A 121 -11.10 -20.98 -8.00
CA THR A 121 -11.82 -22.18 -7.55
C THR A 121 -11.67 -22.44 -6.05
N CYS A 122 -10.69 -21.84 -5.38
CA CYS A 122 -10.52 -21.97 -3.94
C CYS A 122 -11.72 -21.41 -3.17
N ASP A 123 -11.81 -21.76 -1.88
CA ASP A 123 -12.76 -21.12 -0.98
C ASP A 123 -12.41 -19.63 -0.82
N LEU A 124 -13.44 -18.77 -0.82
CA LEU A 124 -13.24 -17.35 -0.60
C LEU A 124 -13.18 -17.08 0.91
N PRO A 125 -12.11 -16.44 1.41
CA PRO A 125 -11.88 -16.27 2.84
C PRO A 125 -12.83 -15.24 3.45
N LEU A 126 -13.06 -15.35 4.76
CA LEU A 126 -13.89 -14.40 5.53
C LEU A 126 -13.33 -12.98 5.59
N SER A 127 -12.06 -12.80 5.22
CA SER A 127 -11.41 -11.50 5.01
C SER A 127 -11.94 -10.76 3.78
N LEU A 128 -12.78 -11.39 2.95
CA LEU A 128 -13.48 -10.79 1.81
C LEU A 128 -14.99 -10.72 2.06
N ARG A 129 -15.55 -9.52 1.90
CA ARG A 129 -16.98 -9.23 2.03
C ARG A 129 -17.49 -8.45 0.83
N TRP A 130 -18.81 -8.33 0.73
CA TRP A 130 -19.50 -7.59 -0.32
C TRP A 130 -20.27 -6.41 0.26
N MET A 131 -20.21 -5.26 -0.42
CA MET A 131 -21.01 -4.09 -0.13
C MET A 131 -21.90 -3.79 -1.35
N PRO A 132 -23.23 -4.03 -1.29
CA PRO A 132 -24.12 -3.87 -2.44
C PRO A 132 -24.38 -2.39 -2.80
N ASP A 133 -24.21 -1.48 -1.85
CA ASP A 133 -24.41 -0.05 -2.06
C ASP A 133 -23.31 0.79 -1.40
N ILE A 134 -22.47 1.42 -2.22
CA ILE A 134 -21.36 2.23 -1.76
C ILE A 134 -21.09 3.39 -2.72
N HIS A 135 -20.81 4.56 -2.16
CA HIS A 135 -20.42 5.73 -2.93
C HIS A 135 -18.96 5.64 -3.38
N HIS A 136 -18.71 5.80 -4.68
CA HIS A 136 -17.39 5.86 -5.29
C HIS A 136 -16.99 7.33 -5.53
N SER A 137 -16.22 7.89 -4.60
CA SER A 137 -15.87 9.32 -4.60
C SER A 137 -15.22 9.83 -5.89
N PRO A 138 -14.31 9.09 -6.57
CA PRO A 138 -13.70 9.59 -7.81
C PRO A 138 -14.68 9.83 -8.96
N SER A 139 -15.74 9.01 -9.08
CA SER A 139 -16.75 9.19 -10.13
C SER A 139 -18.04 9.84 -9.65
N MET A 140 -18.19 10.08 -8.34
CA MET A 140 -19.39 10.62 -7.71
C MET A 140 -20.66 9.78 -8.01
N THR A 141 -20.50 8.46 -8.12
CA THR A 141 -21.59 7.52 -8.40
C THR A 141 -21.72 6.47 -7.30
N TRP A 142 -22.90 5.89 -7.21
CA TRP A 142 -23.17 4.75 -6.34
C TRP A 142 -23.02 3.45 -7.11
N GLY A 143 -22.38 2.47 -6.48
CA GLY A 143 -22.11 1.16 -7.07
C GLY A 143 -22.15 0.09 -6.02
N SER A 144 -21.29 -0.90 -6.19
CA SER A 144 -21.03 -1.96 -5.23
C SER A 144 -19.53 -2.18 -5.08
N ALA A 145 -19.09 -2.88 -4.05
CA ALA A 145 -17.67 -3.19 -3.86
C ALA A 145 -17.44 -4.53 -3.18
N ILE A 146 -16.35 -5.20 -3.57
CA ILE A 146 -15.68 -6.15 -2.67
C ILE A 146 -14.94 -5.32 -1.63
N VAL A 147 -15.15 -5.62 -0.36
CA VAL A 147 -14.46 -5.00 0.78
C VAL A 147 -13.57 -6.07 1.40
N ALA A 148 -12.28 -5.79 1.53
CA ALA A 148 -11.29 -6.72 2.07
C ALA A 148 -10.64 -6.15 3.33
N ASN A 149 -10.62 -6.95 4.41
CA ASN A 149 -10.03 -6.54 5.69
C ASN A 149 -8.51 -6.56 5.61
N VAL A 150 -7.86 -5.48 6.04
CA VAL A 150 -6.41 -5.36 6.08
C VAL A 150 -5.94 -5.54 7.52
N GLU A 151 -5.21 -6.60 7.79
CA GLU A 151 -4.71 -6.96 9.12
C GLU A 151 -3.21 -6.71 9.23
N PRO A 152 -2.71 -6.35 10.43
CA PRO A 152 -3.45 -6.09 11.67
C PRO A 152 -4.00 -4.66 11.77
N THR A 153 -3.89 -3.86 10.71
CA THR A 153 -4.10 -2.41 10.77
C THR A 153 -5.58 -2.02 10.93
N GLY A 154 -6.51 -2.85 10.46
CA GLY A 154 -7.96 -2.60 10.50
C GLY A 154 -8.46 -1.64 9.41
N GLY A 155 -7.61 -1.34 8.42
CA GLY A 155 -8.04 -0.67 7.20
C GLY A 155 -8.81 -1.61 6.28
N VAL A 156 -9.37 -1.07 5.20
CA VAL A 156 -10.06 -1.87 4.18
C VAL A 156 -9.60 -1.51 2.79
N HIS A 157 -9.39 -2.53 1.97
CA HIS A 157 -9.22 -2.41 0.53
C HIS A 157 -10.58 -2.62 -0.15
N ARG A 158 -10.92 -1.80 -1.14
CA ARG A 158 -12.20 -1.87 -1.84
C ARG A 158 -11.97 -1.99 -3.34
N THR A 159 -12.54 -3.02 -3.95
CA THR A 159 -12.63 -3.16 -5.41
C THR A 159 -14.05 -2.80 -5.83
N PHE A 160 -14.21 -1.74 -6.61
CA PHE A 160 -15.50 -1.16 -6.98
C PHE A 160 -16.06 -1.75 -8.29
N PHE A 161 -17.39 -1.84 -8.32
CA PHE A 161 -18.19 -2.34 -9.42
C PHE A 161 -19.36 -1.39 -9.68
N ASP A 162 -19.82 -1.33 -10.92
CA ASP A 162 -21.07 -0.65 -11.26
C ASP A 162 -22.29 -1.39 -10.68
N LYS A 163 -23.49 -0.83 -10.86
CA LYS A 163 -24.75 -1.44 -10.42
C LYS A 163 -25.15 -2.69 -11.22
N ARG A 164 -24.43 -3.06 -12.27
CA ARG A 164 -24.60 -4.31 -13.02
C ARG A 164 -23.62 -5.39 -12.57
N GLY A 165 -22.60 -5.04 -11.77
CA GLY A 165 -21.56 -5.96 -11.29
C GLY A 165 -20.30 -5.97 -12.16
N ASN A 166 -20.14 -5.02 -13.08
CA ASN A 166 -18.90 -4.90 -13.85
C ASN A 166 -17.88 -4.12 -13.03
N ARG A 167 -16.65 -4.64 -12.94
CA ARG A 167 -15.54 -3.93 -12.28
C ARG A 167 -15.34 -2.58 -12.96
N LEU A 168 -15.17 -1.51 -12.17
CA LEU A 168 -14.89 -0.20 -12.74
C LEU A 168 -13.56 -0.23 -13.52
N ALA A 169 -13.49 0.53 -14.62
CA ALA A 169 -12.29 0.59 -15.46
C ALA A 169 -11.22 1.55 -14.90
N LYS A 170 -11.64 2.61 -14.21
CA LYS A 170 -10.76 3.63 -13.62
C LYS A 170 -10.97 3.70 -12.12
N SER A 171 -9.88 3.86 -11.38
CA SER A 171 -9.89 3.99 -9.91
C SER A 171 -10.64 2.85 -9.20
N ALA A 172 -10.60 1.65 -9.78
CA ALA A 172 -11.39 0.52 -9.30
C ALA A 172 -10.99 0.04 -7.91
N LYS A 173 -9.74 0.27 -7.50
CA LYS A 173 -9.18 -0.17 -6.23
C LYS A 173 -8.89 1.05 -5.36
N LEU A 174 -9.50 1.13 -4.17
CA LEU A 174 -9.28 2.21 -3.21
C LEU A 174 -9.17 1.70 -1.77
N MET A 175 -8.22 2.24 -1.03
CA MET A 175 -8.03 1.96 0.40
C MET A 175 -8.80 2.97 1.28
N LEU A 176 -9.25 2.55 2.46
CA LEU A 176 -9.84 3.41 3.50
C LEU A 176 -9.28 2.98 4.86
N GLY A 177 -8.89 3.96 5.68
CA GLY A 177 -8.23 3.66 6.95
C GLY A 177 -6.74 3.32 6.78
N PRO A 178 -6.09 2.87 7.87
CA PRO A 178 -4.69 2.49 7.85
C PRO A 178 -4.50 1.15 7.12
N CYS A 179 -3.84 1.13 5.96
CA CYS A 179 -3.51 -0.12 5.25
C CYS A 179 -2.01 -0.39 5.14
N SER A 180 -1.17 0.64 5.28
CA SER A 180 0.28 0.50 5.20
C SER A 180 0.80 -0.44 6.29
N GLY A 181 1.67 -1.37 5.93
CA GLY A 181 2.21 -2.39 6.84
C GLY A 181 1.30 -3.60 7.05
N GLY A 182 0.06 -3.57 6.59
CA GLY A 182 -0.87 -4.71 6.67
C GLY A 182 -1.04 -5.46 5.35
N ALA A 183 -1.79 -6.56 5.42
CA ALA A 183 -2.21 -7.35 4.27
C ALA A 183 -3.62 -7.91 4.45
N VAL A 184 -4.25 -8.27 3.33
CA VAL A 184 -5.45 -9.12 3.35
C VAL A 184 -4.99 -10.56 3.47
N ARG A 185 -5.39 -11.25 4.55
CA ARG A 185 -5.08 -12.67 4.77
C ARG A 185 -6.06 -13.53 3.99
N LEU A 186 -5.58 -14.23 2.97
CA LEU A 186 -6.40 -15.01 2.06
C LEU A 186 -6.51 -16.48 2.47
N SER A 187 -5.53 -16.99 3.18
CA SER A 187 -5.55 -18.29 3.85
C SER A 187 -4.69 -18.24 5.11
N ASP A 188 -5.04 -19.08 6.08
CA ASP A 188 -4.23 -19.33 7.27
C ASP A 188 -3.99 -20.83 7.39
N ALA A 189 -2.76 -21.27 7.09
CA ALA A 189 -2.35 -22.66 7.30
C ALA A 189 -1.75 -22.83 8.71
N VAL A 190 -2.00 -24.00 9.31
CA VAL A 190 -1.42 -24.36 10.62
C VAL A 190 0.11 -24.45 10.56
N SER A 191 0.64 -24.85 9.42
CA SER A 191 2.07 -24.99 9.14
C SER A 191 2.34 -24.78 7.66
N GLY A 192 3.51 -24.28 7.33
CA GLY A 192 3.94 -24.04 5.95
C GLY A 192 4.52 -22.64 5.77
N PRO A 193 5.01 -22.31 4.57
CA PRO A 193 5.53 -20.98 4.28
C PRO A 193 4.41 -19.93 4.28
N LEU A 194 4.80 -18.70 4.64
CA LEU A 194 4.01 -17.52 4.33
C LEU A 194 4.27 -17.13 2.88
N VAL A 195 3.22 -17.01 2.09
CA VAL A 195 3.27 -16.51 0.71
C VAL A 195 2.75 -15.09 0.69
N VAL A 196 3.56 -14.14 0.21
CA VAL A 196 3.15 -12.74 0.05
C VAL A 196 3.01 -12.42 -1.43
N CYS A 197 1.90 -11.80 -1.82
CA CYS A 197 1.65 -11.35 -3.18
C CYS A 197 1.13 -9.91 -3.20
N GLU A 198 1.13 -9.28 -4.39
CA GLU A 198 0.61 -7.93 -4.55
C GLU A 198 -0.92 -7.89 -4.52
N GLY A 199 -1.59 -8.68 -5.36
CA GLY A 199 -3.04 -8.61 -5.55
C GLY A 199 -3.85 -9.64 -4.77
N ILE A 200 -5.10 -9.29 -4.44
CA ILE A 200 -6.09 -10.28 -3.95
C ILE A 200 -6.35 -11.35 -5.01
N GLU A 201 -6.55 -10.93 -6.27
CA GLU A 201 -6.72 -11.87 -7.39
C GLU A 201 -5.51 -12.78 -7.57
N THR A 202 -4.29 -12.24 -7.44
CA THR A 202 -3.02 -12.97 -7.48
C THR A 202 -2.99 -14.08 -6.43
N GLY A 203 -3.21 -13.74 -5.16
CA GLY A 203 -3.16 -14.70 -4.06
C GLY A 203 -4.25 -15.76 -4.12
N LEU A 204 -5.48 -15.39 -4.53
CA LEU A 204 -6.56 -16.35 -4.74
C LEU A 204 -6.27 -17.29 -5.93
N SER A 205 -5.57 -16.79 -6.96
CA SER A 205 -5.18 -17.62 -8.10
C SER A 205 -4.14 -18.66 -7.69
N LEU A 206 -3.18 -18.28 -6.84
CA LEU A 206 -2.22 -19.21 -6.24
C LEU A 206 -2.90 -20.34 -5.47
N LEU A 207 -3.91 -20.00 -4.66
CA LEU A 207 -4.71 -20.95 -3.89
C LEU A 207 -5.63 -21.84 -4.76
N SER A 208 -5.86 -21.49 -6.02
CA SER A 208 -6.78 -22.18 -6.93
C SER A 208 -6.12 -23.26 -7.79
N GLY A 209 -4.97 -23.79 -7.34
CA GLY A 209 -4.30 -24.94 -7.97
C GLY A 209 -2.84 -24.73 -8.35
N LEU A 210 -2.28 -23.53 -8.16
CA LEU A 210 -0.86 -23.26 -8.46
C LEU A 210 0.06 -23.56 -7.26
N LEU A 211 -0.49 -23.58 -6.04
CA LEU A 211 0.19 -24.04 -4.84
C LEU A 211 -0.37 -25.39 -4.40
N THR A 212 0.51 -26.36 -4.21
CA THR A 212 0.15 -27.76 -3.90
C THR A 212 0.33 -28.14 -2.44
N THR A 213 0.87 -27.22 -1.62
CA THR A 213 1.12 -27.44 -0.19
C THR A 213 0.28 -26.50 0.66
N PRO A 214 -0.02 -26.85 1.92
CA PRO A 214 -0.66 -25.93 2.85
C PRO A 214 0.21 -24.68 3.04
N VAL A 215 -0.38 -23.51 2.78
CA VAL A 215 0.30 -22.21 2.86
C VAL A 215 -0.62 -21.15 3.45
N SER A 216 -0.03 -20.16 4.10
CA SER A 216 -0.71 -18.92 4.45
C SER A 216 -0.44 -17.91 3.35
N VAL A 217 -1.48 -17.33 2.74
CA VAL A 217 -1.33 -16.39 1.61
C VAL A 217 -1.81 -15.01 2.02
N TRP A 218 -0.94 -14.00 1.89
CA TRP A 218 -1.22 -12.61 2.21
C TRP A 218 -1.12 -11.74 0.96
N ALA A 219 -2.14 -10.91 0.71
CA ALA A 219 -2.14 -9.90 -0.35
C ALA A 219 -1.83 -8.51 0.22
N ALA A 220 -0.71 -7.93 -0.19
CA ALA A 220 -0.22 -6.64 0.31
C ALA A 220 -0.77 -5.41 -0.47
N LEU A 221 -1.66 -5.65 -1.42
CA LEU A 221 -2.54 -4.69 -2.12
C LEU A 221 -1.88 -3.79 -3.17
N SER A 222 -0.56 -3.65 -3.18
CA SER A 222 0.21 -2.89 -4.17
C SER A 222 1.72 -3.15 -4.01
N ALA A 223 2.53 -2.85 -5.03
CA ALA A 223 3.99 -2.88 -4.91
C ALA A 223 4.53 -2.06 -3.69
N PRO A 224 4.09 -0.81 -3.44
CA PRO A 224 4.44 -0.11 -2.19
C PRO A 224 3.98 -0.83 -0.92
N GLY A 225 2.83 -1.50 -0.97
CA GLY A 225 2.30 -2.30 0.13
C GLY A 225 3.17 -3.52 0.44
N VAL A 226 3.63 -4.24 -0.59
CA VAL A 226 4.62 -5.35 -0.45
C VAL A 226 5.89 -4.84 0.22
N ALA A 227 6.43 -3.71 -0.26
CA ALA A 227 7.64 -3.13 0.30
C ALA A 227 7.48 -2.69 1.77
N ALA A 228 6.29 -2.19 2.14
CA ALA A 228 5.98 -1.70 3.49
C ALA A 228 5.48 -2.78 4.47
N LEU A 229 5.13 -3.98 3.97
CA LEU A 229 4.46 -5.04 4.75
C LEU A 229 5.19 -5.36 6.06
N GLU A 230 4.48 -5.44 7.18
CA GLU A 230 5.05 -5.92 8.44
C GLU A 230 4.87 -7.43 8.52
N LEU A 231 6.00 -8.16 8.52
CA LEU A 231 6.00 -9.61 8.69
C LEU A 231 5.74 -9.99 10.16
N PRO A 232 5.25 -11.21 10.42
CA PRO A 232 5.22 -11.77 11.78
C PRO A 232 6.58 -11.64 12.48
N LYS A 233 6.55 -11.47 13.81
CA LYS A 233 7.77 -11.34 14.61
C LYS A 233 8.62 -12.60 14.62
N GLU A 234 7.97 -13.76 14.53
CA GLU A 234 8.64 -15.06 14.48
C GLU A 234 8.94 -15.40 13.01
N PRO A 235 10.23 -15.51 12.64
CA PRO A 235 10.61 -15.81 11.26
C PRO A 235 10.34 -17.27 10.91
N GLY A 236 10.01 -17.49 9.64
CA GLY A 236 9.85 -18.82 9.04
C GLY A 236 10.28 -18.83 7.57
N ASP A 237 9.65 -19.68 6.78
CA ASP A 237 9.81 -19.68 5.32
C ASP A 237 8.88 -18.63 4.70
N LEU A 238 9.42 -17.78 3.81
CA LEU A 238 8.72 -16.74 3.09
C LEU A 238 8.86 -16.96 1.59
N ILE A 239 7.74 -17.06 0.89
CA ILE A 239 7.68 -17.04 -0.57
C ILE A 239 7.12 -15.69 -1.00
N ILE A 240 7.85 -14.95 -1.82
CA ILE A 240 7.38 -13.68 -2.38
C ILE A 240 6.93 -13.93 -3.81
N ALA A 241 5.62 -13.94 -4.00
CA ALA A 241 4.95 -14.17 -5.27
C ALA A 241 4.70 -12.84 -5.99
N THR A 242 5.57 -12.46 -6.93
CA THR A 242 5.45 -11.19 -7.67
C THR A 242 4.70 -11.39 -8.98
N ASP A 243 3.99 -10.36 -9.43
CA ASP A 243 3.54 -10.27 -10.82
C ASP A 243 4.76 -10.05 -11.75
N GLY A 244 4.61 -10.33 -13.05
CA GLY A 244 5.69 -10.34 -14.04
C GLY A 244 6.12 -8.96 -14.55
N ASP A 245 6.01 -7.93 -13.70
CA ASP A 245 6.39 -6.56 -14.02
C ASP A 245 7.53 -6.03 -13.13
N GLU A 246 8.15 -4.91 -13.55
CA GLU A 246 9.31 -4.36 -12.87
C GLU A 246 8.99 -3.83 -11.47
N ALA A 247 7.81 -3.24 -11.28
CA ALA A 247 7.41 -2.69 -9.99
C ALA A 247 7.21 -3.80 -8.95
N GLY A 248 6.59 -4.91 -9.35
CA GLY A 248 6.40 -6.11 -8.55
C GLY A 248 7.74 -6.75 -8.17
N ARG A 249 8.68 -6.89 -9.12
CA ARG A 249 10.02 -7.41 -8.86
C ARG A 249 10.80 -6.53 -7.88
N GLU A 250 10.87 -5.22 -8.12
CA GLU A 250 11.56 -4.30 -7.21
C GLU A 250 10.98 -4.31 -5.80
N ALA A 251 9.64 -4.41 -5.68
CA ALA A 251 8.97 -4.49 -4.39
C ALA A 251 9.28 -5.81 -3.67
N GLY A 252 9.30 -6.92 -4.42
CA GLY A 252 9.68 -8.24 -3.93
C GLY A 252 11.11 -8.28 -3.43
N ASP A 253 12.06 -7.69 -4.17
CA ASP A 253 13.47 -7.60 -3.77
C ASP A 253 13.65 -6.79 -2.47
N LYS A 254 12.96 -5.65 -2.35
CA LYS A 254 12.98 -4.82 -1.14
C LYS A 254 12.44 -5.58 0.07
N LEU A 255 11.34 -6.31 -0.09
CA LEU A 255 10.80 -7.15 0.97
C LEU A 255 11.76 -8.30 1.29
N GLY A 256 12.32 -8.98 0.29
CA GLY A 256 13.22 -10.12 0.46
C GLY A 256 14.50 -9.75 1.20
N LEU A 257 15.12 -8.62 0.86
CA LEU A 257 16.29 -8.10 1.58
C LEU A 257 15.97 -7.81 3.05
N ARG A 258 14.86 -7.13 3.32
CA ARG A 258 14.42 -6.82 4.69
C ARG A 258 14.08 -8.08 5.48
N ALA A 259 13.38 -9.03 4.87
CA ALA A 259 12.99 -10.28 5.50
C ALA A 259 14.21 -11.16 5.83
N THR A 260 15.19 -11.24 4.92
CA THR A 260 16.46 -11.93 5.16
C THR A 260 17.22 -11.33 6.34
N ALA A 261 17.27 -9.99 6.45
CA ALA A 261 17.86 -9.30 7.60
C ALA A 261 17.13 -9.58 8.93
N LEU A 262 15.85 -9.98 8.85
CA LEU A 262 15.02 -10.43 9.98
C LEU A 262 15.03 -11.96 10.15
N ALA A 263 16.00 -12.66 9.55
CA ALA A 263 16.20 -14.12 9.63
C ALA A 263 15.10 -14.99 8.99
N TRP A 264 14.28 -14.43 8.09
CA TRP A 264 13.38 -15.25 7.25
C TRP A 264 14.16 -15.99 6.16
N LYS A 265 13.70 -17.20 5.83
CA LYS A 265 14.18 -17.95 4.66
C LYS A 265 13.35 -17.56 3.45
N VAL A 266 13.92 -16.72 2.58
CA VAL A 266 13.19 -16.11 1.48
C VAL A 266 13.41 -16.90 0.18
N SER A 267 12.32 -17.17 -0.54
CA SER A 267 12.34 -17.54 -1.95
C SER A 267 11.47 -16.60 -2.77
N LEU A 268 11.87 -16.35 -4.01
CA LEU A 268 11.12 -15.53 -4.96
C LEU A 268 10.42 -16.44 -5.97
N MET A 269 9.17 -16.11 -6.27
CA MET A 269 8.35 -16.82 -7.25
C MET A 269 7.67 -15.77 -8.13
N SER A 270 8.20 -15.52 -9.32
CA SER A 270 7.64 -14.50 -10.22
C SER A 270 6.76 -15.14 -11.29
N ALA A 271 5.65 -14.48 -11.60
CA ALA A 271 4.87 -14.81 -12.80
C ALA A 271 5.72 -14.56 -14.07
N PRO A 272 5.41 -15.21 -15.19
CA PRO A 272 6.07 -14.95 -16.48
C PRO A 272 5.99 -13.47 -16.88
N ASP A 273 6.98 -13.00 -17.64
CA ASP A 273 7.07 -11.60 -18.04
C ASP A 273 5.77 -11.09 -18.70
N GLY A 274 5.28 -9.96 -18.18
CA GLY A 274 4.06 -9.32 -18.67
C GLY A 274 2.75 -10.01 -18.26
N LYS A 275 2.80 -11.03 -17.38
CA LYS A 275 1.62 -11.73 -16.86
C LYS A 275 1.45 -11.54 -15.36
N ASP A 276 0.22 -11.67 -14.89
CA ASP A 276 -0.07 -11.90 -13.47
C ASP A 276 -0.37 -13.38 -13.19
N TRP A 277 -0.46 -13.76 -11.91
CA TRP A 277 -0.76 -15.15 -11.55
C TRP A 277 -2.21 -15.59 -11.90
N ASN A 278 -3.12 -14.65 -12.18
CA ASN A 278 -4.44 -14.98 -12.67
C ASN A 278 -4.42 -15.36 -14.16
N ASP A 279 -3.60 -14.69 -14.97
CA ASP A 279 -3.34 -15.09 -16.35
C ASP A 279 -2.79 -16.52 -16.39
N VAL A 280 -1.78 -16.83 -15.56
CA VAL A 280 -1.19 -18.17 -15.44
C VAL A 280 -2.23 -19.23 -15.09
N LEU A 281 -3.11 -18.95 -14.11
CA LEU A 281 -4.18 -19.87 -13.73
C LEU A 281 -5.14 -20.12 -14.91
N THR A 282 -5.61 -19.06 -15.57
CA THR A 282 -6.64 -19.18 -16.61
C THR A 282 -6.11 -19.81 -17.90
N GLU A 283 -4.84 -19.61 -18.23
CA GLU A 283 -4.19 -20.28 -19.36
C GLU A 283 -3.90 -21.75 -19.08
N GLY A 284 -3.54 -22.12 -17.84
CA GLY A 284 -3.28 -23.51 -17.43
C GLY A 284 -4.53 -24.40 -17.40
N VAL A 285 -5.72 -23.81 -17.30
CA VAL A 285 -7.01 -24.52 -17.36
C VAL A 285 -7.44 -24.85 -18.80
N ALA A 286 -6.80 -24.23 -19.80
CA ALA A 286 -7.10 -24.44 -21.22
C ALA A 286 -6.35 -25.61 -21.88
N ALA A 287 -5.76 -26.52 -21.08
CA ALA A 287 -5.02 -27.70 -21.55
C ALA A 287 -5.74 -29.02 -21.23
#